data_AF-A0A526VKG4-F1
#
_entry.id   AF-A0A526VKG4-F1
#
_cell.length_a   1.000
_cell.length_b   1.000
_cell.length_c   1.000
_cell.angle_alpha   90.00
_cell.angle_beta   90.00
_cell.angle_gamma   90.00
#
_symmetry.space_group_name_H-M   'P 1'
#
loop_
_entity.id
_entity.type
_entity.pdbx_description
1 polymer ?
#
loop_
_entity_poly.entity_id
_entity_poly.type
_entity_poly.pdbx_seq_one_letter_code
_entity_poly.pdbx_strand_id
1 'polypeptide(L)'
;MVDNEQVRSGVERLDSSLMPSSFPDKLKLYFLRSNTDLRDAKSIAQQALQDATQALADAKEAKLLAEAAQELAQDAYDEARNALDRANVAKEIADEAIDQVAIERNRNDTQDQEIAQLQQDVQSGSQDVTELQNQVNQNTTDIGDLNTGLTSLGNNVTDLRTTVASQGNTIASQGTTLANLGTTVSNQGTAITDIDQHTIKNNVTAIQNMGGPLNMATELRINNTKVIGPRQTGWAAATGSALLTAFNADQGYNVSATYVAEDLSQVRFGLIAARQRIKALEDAMRGHGLIN
;
A
#
# COMPACT_ATOMS: atom_id res chain seq x y z
N MET A 1 -14.67 -121.25 -25.57
CA MET A 1 -14.17 -122.64 -25.53
C MET A 1 -15.08 -123.46 -26.41
N VAL A 2 -14.60 -123.90 -27.57
CA VAL A 2 -15.33 -124.82 -28.44
C VAL A 2 -14.81 -126.21 -28.10
N ASP A 3 -15.68 -127.09 -27.62
CA ASP A 3 -15.32 -128.47 -27.26
C ASP A 3 -14.88 -129.22 -28.52
N ASN A 4 -13.62 -129.64 -28.50
CA ASN A 4 -12.99 -130.39 -29.58
C ASN A 4 -13.46 -131.85 -29.50
N GLU A 5 -14.63 -132.16 -30.06
CA GLU A 5 -15.14 -133.53 -30.17
C GLU A 5 -14.21 -134.36 -31.06
N GLN A 6 -13.27 -135.06 -30.43
CA GLN A 6 -12.44 -136.02 -31.12
C GLN A 6 -13.28 -137.22 -31.58
N VAL A 7 -13.26 -137.50 -32.88
CA VAL A 7 -13.81 -138.73 -33.47
C VAL A 7 -13.12 -139.96 -32.84
N ARG A 8 -13.73 -140.58 -31.83
CA ARG A 8 -13.27 -141.86 -31.23
C ARG A 8 -13.98 -143.03 -31.93
N SER A 9 -13.24 -143.88 -32.63
CA SER A 9 -13.75 -145.21 -33.04
C SER A 9 -12.63 -146.26 -33.05
N GLY A 10 -12.97 -147.44 -32.56
CA GLY A 10 -12.11 -148.59 -32.26
C GLY A 10 -11.60 -149.32 -33.50
N VAL A 11 -10.88 -148.61 -34.37
CA VAL A 11 -10.10 -149.22 -35.45
C VAL A 11 -8.72 -149.54 -34.89
N GLU A 12 -8.59 -150.68 -34.22
CA GLU A 12 -7.29 -151.23 -33.83
C GLU A 12 -6.52 -151.68 -35.08
N ARG A 13 -5.18 -151.70 -34.99
CA ARG A 13 -4.31 -152.14 -36.08
C ARG A 13 -4.68 -153.59 -36.46
N LEU A 14 -5.28 -153.78 -37.62
CA LEU A 14 -5.58 -155.10 -38.15
C LEU A 14 -4.26 -155.81 -38.48
N ASP A 15 -3.93 -156.85 -37.73
CA ASP A 15 -2.74 -157.69 -37.95
C ASP A 15 -3.11 -158.90 -38.84
N SER A 16 -2.25 -159.21 -39.81
CA SER A 16 -2.42 -160.29 -40.79
C SER A 16 -2.59 -161.68 -40.16
N SER A 17 -2.13 -161.84 -38.92
CA SER A 17 -2.24 -163.05 -38.08
C SER A 17 -3.67 -163.33 -37.60
N LEU A 18 -4.53 -162.32 -37.56
CA LEU A 18 -5.94 -162.43 -37.15
C LEU A 18 -6.89 -162.66 -38.34
N MET A 19 -6.35 -162.79 -39.55
CA MET A 19 -7.15 -163.06 -40.75
C MET A 19 -7.10 -164.55 -41.12
N PRO A 20 -8.26 -165.22 -41.33
CA PRO A 20 -8.34 -166.65 -41.65
C PRO A 20 -7.41 -167.05 -42.81
N SER A 21 -6.78 -168.22 -42.72
CA SER A 21 -5.82 -168.71 -43.73
C SER A 21 -6.45 -169.03 -45.10
N SER A 22 -7.79 -169.13 -45.16
CA SER A 22 -8.57 -169.30 -46.40
C SER A 22 -8.82 -168.00 -47.17
N PHE A 23 -8.42 -166.83 -46.64
CA PHE A 23 -8.62 -165.55 -47.31
C PHE A 23 -7.62 -165.35 -48.46
N PRO A 24 -8.07 -164.97 -49.67
CA PRO A 24 -7.20 -164.64 -50.79
C PRO A 24 -6.27 -163.47 -50.44
N ASP A 25 -4.97 -163.58 -50.75
CA ASP A 25 -3.96 -162.56 -50.39
C ASP A 25 -4.31 -161.14 -50.86
N LYS A 26 -4.99 -161.00 -52.01
CA LYS A 26 -5.49 -159.70 -52.51
C LYS A 26 -6.52 -159.06 -51.58
N LEU A 27 -7.38 -159.85 -50.93
CA LEU A 27 -8.38 -159.36 -49.98
C LEU A 27 -7.73 -159.01 -48.63
N LYS A 28 -6.73 -159.78 -48.17
CA LYS A 28 -5.95 -159.42 -46.98
C LYS A 28 -5.24 -158.07 -47.16
N LEU A 29 -4.58 -157.89 -48.31
CA LEU A 29 -3.96 -156.61 -48.69
C LEU A 29 -4.98 -155.47 -48.78
N TYR A 30 -6.18 -155.70 -49.34
CA TYR A 30 -7.22 -154.68 -49.41
C TYR A 30 -7.70 -154.24 -48.03
N PHE A 31 -7.95 -155.16 -47.10
CA PHE A 31 -8.39 -154.82 -45.74
C PHE A 31 -7.28 -154.14 -44.92
N LEU A 32 -6.02 -154.59 -45.05
CA LEU A 32 -4.86 -153.93 -44.43
C LEU A 32 -4.67 -152.51 -44.98
N ARG A 33 -4.78 -152.33 -46.31
CA ARG A 33 -4.67 -151.03 -46.98
C ARG A 33 -5.83 -150.10 -46.60
N SER A 34 -7.06 -150.59 -46.65
CA SER A 34 -8.26 -149.83 -46.31
C SER A 34 -8.28 -149.37 -44.85
N ASN A 35 -7.80 -150.19 -43.91
CA ASN A 35 -7.63 -149.77 -42.52
C ASN A 35 -6.58 -148.66 -42.39
N THR A 36 -5.48 -148.76 -43.15
CA THR A 36 -4.44 -147.72 -43.20
C THR A 36 -4.98 -146.41 -43.78
N ASP A 37 -5.67 -146.47 -44.94
CA ASP A 37 -6.24 -145.31 -45.63
C ASP A 37 -7.32 -144.61 -44.79
N LEU A 38 -8.16 -145.36 -44.06
CA LEU A 38 -9.15 -144.79 -43.12
C LEU A 38 -8.50 -144.07 -41.95
N ARG A 39 -7.35 -144.58 -41.47
CA ARG A 39 -6.58 -143.94 -40.41
C ARG A 39 -5.93 -142.64 -40.89
N ASP A 40 -5.39 -142.64 -42.11
CA ASP A 40 -4.77 -141.46 -42.72
C ASP A 40 -5.82 -140.40 -43.07
N ALA A 41 -6.96 -140.79 -43.64
CA ALA A 41 -8.09 -139.89 -43.89
C ALA A 41 -8.62 -139.26 -42.60
N LYS A 42 -8.63 -140.00 -41.49
CA LYS A 42 -8.97 -139.47 -40.17
C LYS A 42 -7.93 -138.46 -39.68
N SER A 43 -6.64 -138.78 -39.79
CA SER A 43 -5.57 -137.86 -39.40
C SER A 43 -5.65 -136.55 -40.18
N ILE A 44 -5.95 -136.62 -41.48
CA ILE A 44 -6.12 -135.46 -42.35
C ILE A 44 -7.39 -134.67 -41.98
N ALA A 45 -8.52 -135.34 -41.71
CA ALA A 45 -9.75 -134.68 -41.30
C ALA A 45 -9.63 -134.00 -39.91
N GLN A 46 -8.93 -134.64 -38.97
CA GLN A 46 -8.64 -134.06 -37.67
C GLN A 46 -7.68 -132.86 -37.79
N GLN A 47 -6.65 -132.96 -38.64
CA GLN A 47 -5.76 -131.85 -38.92
C GLN A 47 -6.50 -130.68 -39.58
N ALA A 48 -7.35 -130.94 -40.58
CA ALA A 48 -8.14 -129.91 -41.24
C ALA A 48 -9.15 -129.22 -40.29
N LEU A 49 -9.75 -129.97 -39.35
CA LEU A 49 -10.60 -129.40 -38.31
C LEU A 49 -9.80 -128.55 -37.33
N GLN A 50 -8.59 -128.99 -36.98
CA GLN A 50 -7.68 -128.25 -36.11
C GLN A 50 -7.20 -126.96 -36.77
N ASP A 51 -6.85 -127.01 -38.05
CA ASP A 51 -6.43 -125.87 -38.87
C ASP A 51 -7.59 -124.88 -39.10
N ALA A 52 -8.81 -125.37 -39.37
CA ALA A 52 -9.99 -124.51 -39.51
C ALA A 52 -10.40 -123.83 -38.19
N THR A 53 -10.23 -124.53 -37.07
CA THR A 53 -10.48 -123.96 -35.73
C THR A 53 -9.43 -122.91 -35.39
N GLN A 54 -8.16 -123.16 -35.75
CA GLN A 54 -7.08 -122.19 -35.58
C GLN A 54 -7.30 -120.96 -36.48
N ALA A 55 -7.63 -121.13 -37.76
CA ALA A 55 -7.91 -120.02 -38.66
C ALA A 55 -9.12 -119.19 -38.22
N LEU A 56 -10.15 -119.81 -37.61
CA LEU A 56 -11.29 -119.09 -37.03
C LEU A 56 -10.89 -118.34 -35.75
N ALA A 57 -9.96 -118.88 -34.94
CA ALA A 57 -9.39 -118.18 -33.79
C ALA A 57 -8.58 -116.96 -34.24
N ASP A 58 -7.71 -117.13 -35.23
CA ASP A 58 -6.88 -116.06 -35.79
C ASP A 58 -7.74 -114.98 -36.48
N ALA A 59 -8.81 -115.37 -37.19
CA ALA A 59 -9.74 -114.41 -37.80
C ALA A 59 -10.55 -113.62 -36.76
N LYS A 60 -10.92 -114.26 -35.64
CA LYS A 60 -11.56 -113.57 -34.51
C LYS A 60 -10.60 -112.60 -33.84
N GLU A 61 -9.35 -112.99 -33.66
CA GLU A 61 -8.31 -112.14 -33.09
C GLU A 61 -7.98 -110.95 -33.99
N ALA A 62 -7.84 -111.17 -35.30
CA ALA A 62 -7.64 -110.12 -36.30
C ALA A 62 -8.80 -109.12 -36.36
N LYS A 63 -10.05 -109.60 -36.22
CA LYS A 63 -11.24 -108.73 -36.14
C LYS A 63 -11.22 -107.86 -34.88
N LEU A 64 -10.85 -108.44 -33.73
CA LEU A 64 -10.74 -107.73 -32.46
C LEU A 64 -9.63 -106.67 -32.50
N LEU A 65 -8.50 -107.00 -33.13
CA LEU A 65 -7.41 -106.05 -33.37
C LEU A 65 -7.79 -104.93 -34.33
N ALA A 66 -8.58 -105.21 -35.37
CA ALA A 66 -9.08 -104.19 -36.29
C ALA A 66 -10.09 -103.26 -35.61
N GLU A 67 -10.97 -103.79 -34.77
CA GLU A 67 -11.91 -103.00 -33.96
C GLU A 67 -11.15 -102.12 -32.95
N ALA A 68 -10.14 -102.64 -32.25
CA ALA A 68 -9.30 -101.86 -31.34
C ALA A 68 -8.46 -100.78 -32.06
N ALA A 69 -7.95 -101.07 -33.26
CA ALA A 69 -7.23 -100.08 -34.07
C ALA A 69 -8.15 -98.95 -34.57
N GLN A 70 -9.41 -99.27 -34.87
CA GLN A 70 -10.42 -98.28 -35.26
C GLN A 70 -10.82 -97.40 -34.07
N GLU A 71 -10.98 -97.97 -32.88
CA GLU A 71 -11.23 -97.23 -31.64
C GLU A 71 -10.06 -96.30 -31.29
N LEU A 72 -8.81 -96.80 -31.35
CA LEU A 72 -7.61 -96.00 -31.12
C LEU A 72 -7.47 -94.85 -32.15
N ALA A 73 -7.83 -95.08 -33.41
CA ALA A 73 -7.82 -94.04 -34.43
C ALA A 73 -8.90 -92.97 -34.20
N GLN A 74 -10.06 -93.37 -33.67
CA GLN A 74 -11.14 -92.45 -33.30
C GLN A 74 -10.73 -91.59 -32.09
N ASP A 75 -10.16 -92.20 -31.05
CA ASP A 75 -9.62 -91.49 -29.87
C ASP A 75 -8.52 -90.49 -30.27
N ALA A 76 -7.61 -90.89 -31.18
CA ALA A 76 -6.56 -90.01 -31.69
C ALA A 76 -7.13 -88.83 -32.50
N TYR A 77 -8.22 -89.04 -33.25
CA TYR A 77 -8.91 -87.98 -33.97
C TYR A 77 -9.61 -87.00 -33.02
N ASP A 78 -10.30 -87.51 -32.00
CA ASP A 78 -10.99 -86.67 -31.01
C ASP A 78 -10.00 -85.88 -30.15
N GLU A 79 -8.86 -86.46 -29.77
CA GLU A 79 -7.78 -85.74 -29.08
C GLU A 79 -7.15 -84.67 -29.99
N ALA A 80 -6.93 -84.96 -31.27
CA ALA A 80 -6.43 -83.97 -32.23
C ALA A 80 -7.42 -82.81 -32.44
N ARG A 81 -8.72 -83.10 -32.46
CA ARG A 81 -9.78 -82.09 -32.55
C ARG A 81 -9.82 -81.23 -31.28
N ASN A 82 -9.78 -81.85 -30.10
CA ASN A 82 -9.70 -81.14 -28.83
C ASN A 82 -8.44 -80.27 -28.74
N ALA A 83 -7.30 -80.74 -29.25
CA ALA A 83 -6.07 -79.96 -29.34
C ALA A 83 -6.20 -78.75 -30.27
N LEU A 84 -6.88 -78.90 -31.42
CA LEU A 84 -7.16 -77.81 -32.33
C LEU A 84 -8.08 -76.76 -31.70
N ASP A 85 -9.14 -77.19 -31.02
CA ASP A 85 -10.07 -76.29 -30.32
C ASP A 85 -9.34 -75.52 -29.21
N ARG A 86 -8.49 -76.20 -28.41
CA ARG A 86 -7.62 -75.55 -27.42
C ARG A 86 -6.67 -74.54 -28.05
N ALA A 87 -6.09 -74.84 -29.22
CA ALA A 87 -5.21 -73.95 -29.94
C ALA A 87 -5.93 -72.71 -30.48
N ASN A 88 -7.16 -72.88 -30.98
CA ASN A 88 -8.00 -71.77 -31.45
C ASN A 88 -8.38 -70.83 -30.30
N VAL A 89 -8.80 -71.39 -29.16
CA VAL A 89 -9.09 -70.60 -27.95
C VAL A 89 -7.83 -69.87 -27.45
N ALA A 90 -6.69 -70.54 -27.43
CA ALA A 90 -5.42 -69.91 -27.03
C ALA A 90 -5.03 -68.75 -27.98
N LYS A 91 -5.28 -68.90 -29.29
CA LYS A 91 -5.07 -67.84 -30.28
C LYS A 91 -5.99 -66.66 -30.03
N GLU A 92 -7.28 -66.89 -29.80
CA GLU A 92 -8.26 -65.83 -29.52
C GLU A 92 -7.89 -65.05 -28.25
N ILE A 93 -7.50 -65.75 -27.18
CA ILE A 93 -6.99 -65.12 -25.95
C ILE A 93 -5.72 -64.30 -26.22
N ALA A 94 -4.81 -64.81 -27.05
CA ALA A 94 -3.58 -64.09 -27.39
C ALA A 94 -3.87 -62.83 -28.22
N ASP A 95 -4.77 -62.91 -29.19
CA ASP A 95 -5.21 -61.79 -30.02
C ASP A 95 -5.88 -60.71 -29.12
N GLU A 96 -6.78 -61.10 -28.22
CA GLU A 96 -7.44 -60.17 -27.27
C GLU A 96 -6.44 -59.54 -26.29
N ALA A 97 -5.45 -60.30 -25.81
CA ALA A 97 -4.38 -59.76 -24.98
C ALA A 97 -3.51 -58.73 -25.72
N ILE A 98 -3.23 -58.94 -27.01
CA ILE A 98 -2.50 -57.99 -27.85
C ILE A 98 -3.30 -56.69 -28.00
N ASP A 99 -4.61 -56.78 -28.24
CA ASP A 99 -5.48 -55.62 -28.37
C ASP A 99 -5.54 -54.80 -27.07
N GLN A 100 -5.66 -55.47 -25.92
CA GLN A 100 -5.64 -54.80 -24.61
C GLN A 100 -4.31 -54.07 -24.36
N VAL A 101 -3.18 -54.71 -24.69
CA VAL A 101 -1.86 -54.07 -24.58
C VAL A 101 -1.74 -52.85 -25.49
N ALA A 102 -2.31 -52.91 -26.70
CA ALA A 102 -2.33 -51.76 -27.61
C ALA A 102 -3.17 -50.59 -27.06
N ILE A 103 -4.34 -50.89 -26.47
CA ILE A 103 -5.21 -49.89 -25.84
C ILE A 103 -4.48 -49.21 -24.66
N GLU A 104 -3.88 -49.99 -23.77
CA GLU A 104 -3.17 -49.43 -22.61
C GLU A 104 -1.93 -48.64 -23.02
N ARG A 105 -1.25 -49.04 -24.10
CA ARG A 105 -0.14 -48.26 -24.66
C ARG A 105 -0.60 -46.89 -25.16
N ASN A 106 -1.69 -46.84 -25.92
CA ASN A 106 -2.25 -45.57 -26.41
C ASN A 106 -2.69 -44.66 -25.25
N ARG A 107 -3.26 -45.26 -24.19
CA ARG A 107 -3.64 -44.54 -22.98
C ARG A 107 -2.42 -43.97 -22.26
N ASN A 108 -1.37 -44.76 -22.09
CA ASN A 108 -0.11 -44.31 -21.50
C ASN A 108 0.52 -43.19 -22.34
N ASP A 109 0.56 -43.32 -23.67
CA ASP A 109 1.09 -42.28 -24.56
C ASP A 109 0.31 -40.96 -24.44
N THR A 110 -1.02 -41.04 -24.26
CA THR A 110 -1.87 -39.87 -24.01
C THR A 110 -1.58 -39.24 -22.65
N GLN A 111 -1.44 -40.07 -21.61
CA GLN A 111 -1.11 -39.60 -20.26
C GLN A 111 0.28 -38.95 -20.20
N ASP A 112 1.27 -39.50 -20.91
CA ASP A 112 2.61 -38.92 -20.99
C ASP A 112 2.59 -37.54 -21.66
N GLN A 113 1.74 -37.34 -22.67
CA GLN A 113 1.54 -36.03 -23.29
C GLN A 113 0.88 -35.03 -22.33
N GLU A 114 -0.17 -35.44 -21.61
CA GLU A 114 -0.82 -34.58 -20.60
C GLU A 114 0.16 -34.21 -19.47
N ILE A 115 0.95 -35.17 -18.98
CA ILE A 115 1.97 -34.93 -17.96
C ILE A 115 3.02 -33.93 -18.48
N ALA A 116 3.48 -34.07 -19.72
CA ALA A 116 4.43 -33.14 -20.32
C ALA A 116 3.86 -31.72 -20.41
N GLN A 117 2.58 -31.57 -20.77
CA GLN A 117 1.92 -30.26 -20.79
C GLN A 117 1.79 -29.67 -19.38
N LEU A 118 1.32 -30.46 -18.41
CA LEU A 118 1.21 -30.02 -17.02
C LEU A 118 2.56 -29.60 -16.43
N GLN A 119 3.65 -30.27 -16.81
CA GLN A 119 5.00 -29.86 -16.42
C GLN A 119 5.38 -28.48 -16.97
N GLN A 120 5.01 -28.17 -18.21
CA GLN A 120 5.24 -26.85 -18.81
C GLN A 120 4.39 -25.76 -18.14
N ASP A 121 3.12 -26.07 -17.86
CA ASP A 121 2.20 -25.14 -17.20
C ASP A 121 2.68 -24.81 -15.78
N VAL A 122 3.14 -25.82 -15.03
CA VAL A 122 3.73 -25.64 -13.69
C VAL A 122 5.01 -24.81 -13.75
N GLN A 123 5.88 -25.05 -14.74
CA GLN A 123 7.09 -24.24 -14.92
C GLN A 123 6.75 -22.77 -15.21
N SER A 124 5.78 -22.52 -16.09
CA SER A 124 5.34 -21.17 -16.44
C SER A 124 4.71 -20.47 -15.23
N GLY A 125 3.81 -21.15 -14.51
CA GLY A 125 3.21 -20.62 -13.29
C GLY A 125 4.24 -20.32 -12.20
N SER A 126 5.31 -21.12 -12.09
CA SER A 126 6.41 -20.84 -11.16
C SER A 126 7.21 -19.59 -11.53
N GLN A 127 7.33 -19.28 -12.82
CA GLN A 127 7.98 -18.06 -13.30
C GLN A 127 7.11 -16.84 -12.98
N ASP A 128 5.81 -16.90 -13.28
CA ASP A 128 4.85 -15.83 -12.97
C ASP A 128 4.82 -15.49 -11.48
N VAL A 129 4.81 -16.52 -10.61
CA VAL A 129 4.87 -16.33 -9.15
C VAL A 129 6.15 -15.62 -8.73
N THR A 130 7.28 -15.96 -9.34
CA THR A 130 8.57 -15.33 -9.05
C THR A 130 8.57 -13.85 -9.46
N GLU A 131 8.01 -13.52 -10.62
CA GLU A 131 7.89 -12.15 -11.10
C GLU A 131 6.97 -11.31 -10.21
N LEU A 132 5.80 -11.85 -9.85
CA LEU A 132 4.87 -11.21 -8.91
C LEU A 132 5.52 -10.98 -7.54
N GLN A 133 6.29 -11.93 -7.04
CA GLN A 133 7.04 -11.79 -5.78
C GLN A 133 8.02 -10.61 -5.85
N ASN A 134 8.75 -10.48 -6.96
CA ASN A 134 9.68 -9.37 -7.17
C ASN A 134 8.94 -8.02 -7.25
N GLN A 135 7.83 -7.96 -7.96
CA GLN A 135 7.02 -6.73 -8.06
C GLN A 135 6.44 -6.32 -6.70
N VAL A 136 5.95 -7.27 -5.90
CA VAL A 136 5.44 -7.01 -4.54
C VAL A 136 6.56 -6.48 -3.64
N ASN A 137 7.76 -7.05 -3.72
CA ASN A 137 8.91 -6.57 -2.96
C ASN A 137 9.29 -5.13 -3.36
N GLN A 138 9.31 -4.82 -4.66
CA GLN A 138 9.58 -3.46 -5.14
C GLN A 138 8.52 -2.47 -4.67
N ASN A 139 7.24 -2.81 -4.82
CA ASN A 139 6.14 -1.96 -4.35
C ASN A 139 6.21 -1.72 -2.84
N THR A 140 6.64 -2.72 -2.06
CA THR A 140 6.84 -2.58 -0.61
C THR A 140 7.93 -1.57 -0.29
N THR A 141 9.06 -1.61 -1.02
CA THR A 141 10.13 -0.62 -0.89
C THR A 141 9.64 0.79 -1.27
N ASP A 142 8.98 0.94 -2.43
CA ASP A 142 8.47 2.22 -2.91
C ASP A 142 7.48 2.87 -1.92
N ILE A 143 6.60 2.06 -1.32
CA ILE A 143 5.67 2.51 -0.26
C ILE A 143 6.45 2.97 0.98
N GLY A 144 7.53 2.29 1.35
CA GLY A 144 8.41 2.69 2.45
C GLY A 144 9.05 4.07 2.22
N ASP A 145 9.56 4.30 1.01
CA ASP A 145 10.17 5.56 0.62
C ASP A 145 9.14 6.70 0.60
N LEU A 146 7.95 6.45 0.05
CA LEU A 146 6.84 7.41 0.06
C LEU A 146 6.41 7.80 1.48
N ASN A 147 6.32 6.83 2.40
CA ASN A 147 5.99 7.11 3.80
C ASN A 147 7.05 7.96 4.50
N THR A 148 8.33 7.72 4.20
CA THR A 148 9.44 8.53 4.72
C THR A 148 9.37 9.96 4.18
N GLY A 149 9.09 10.12 2.89
CA GLY A 149 8.88 11.42 2.25
C GLY A 149 7.68 12.19 2.84
N LEU A 150 6.55 11.51 3.04
CA LEU A 150 5.35 12.09 3.63
C LEU A 150 5.58 12.55 5.07
N THR A 151 6.30 11.77 5.86
CA THR A 151 6.67 12.14 7.23
C THR A 151 7.52 13.41 7.25
N SER A 152 8.52 13.49 6.37
CA SER A 152 9.38 14.67 6.25
C SER A 152 8.60 15.92 5.83
N LEU A 153 7.68 15.78 4.87
CA LEU A 153 6.80 16.88 4.47
C LEU A 153 5.87 17.33 5.61
N GLY A 154 5.34 16.39 6.38
CA GLY A 154 4.52 16.68 7.57
C GLY A 154 5.27 17.51 8.61
N ASN A 155 6.55 17.22 8.85
CA ASN A 155 7.40 18.01 9.73
C ASN A 155 7.61 19.43 9.19
N ASN A 156 7.94 19.57 7.90
CA ASN A 156 8.12 20.89 7.26
C ASN A 156 6.85 21.75 7.35
N VAL A 157 5.66 21.16 7.16
CA VAL A 157 4.39 21.88 7.29
C VAL A 157 4.16 22.35 8.73
N THR A 158 4.54 21.54 9.72
CA THR A 158 4.44 21.89 11.14
C THR A 158 5.36 23.06 11.50
N ASP A 159 6.60 23.05 11.00
CA ASP A 159 7.58 24.13 11.21
C ASP A 159 7.14 25.44 10.55
N LEU A 160 6.62 25.37 9.31
CA LEU A 160 6.06 26.52 8.61
C LEU A 160 4.87 27.11 9.36
N ARG A 161 3.97 26.27 9.88
CA ARG A 161 2.82 26.72 10.68
C ARG A 161 3.27 27.47 11.94
N THR A 162 4.30 26.97 12.62
CA THR A 162 4.89 27.62 13.80
C THR A 162 5.51 28.97 13.44
N THR A 163 6.24 29.03 12.33
CA THR A 163 6.86 30.27 11.84
C THR A 163 5.82 31.33 11.50
N VAL A 164 4.76 30.96 10.77
CA VAL A 164 3.66 31.87 10.40
C VAL A 164 2.95 32.39 11.66
N ALA A 165 2.70 31.55 12.66
CA ALA A 165 2.10 31.99 13.91
C ALA A 165 2.97 33.02 14.65
N SER A 166 4.28 32.79 14.71
CA SER A 166 5.25 33.73 15.31
C SER A 166 5.30 35.08 14.57
N GLN A 167 5.30 35.04 13.23
CA GLN A 167 5.22 36.24 12.41
C GLN A 167 3.91 37.01 12.63
N GLY A 168 2.78 36.30 12.74
CA GLY A 168 1.49 36.89 13.09
C GLY A 168 1.52 37.68 14.40
N ASN A 169 2.14 37.12 15.45
CA ASN A 169 2.31 37.79 16.73
C ASN A 169 3.21 39.04 16.61
N THR A 170 4.28 38.96 15.83
CA THR A 170 5.18 40.09 15.57
C THR A 170 4.45 41.24 14.87
N ILE A 171 3.67 40.93 13.83
CA ILE A 171 2.87 41.90 13.09
C ILE A 171 1.84 42.57 14.02
N ALA A 172 1.16 41.80 14.88
CA ALA A 172 0.22 42.35 15.85
C ALA A 172 0.88 43.35 16.81
N SER A 173 2.05 43.00 17.36
CA SER A 173 2.84 43.88 18.24
C SER A 173 3.30 45.16 17.55
N GLN A 174 3.75 45.05 16.30
CA GLN A 174 4.10 46.21 15.46
C GLN A 174 2.87 47.10 15.21
N GLY A 175 1.70 46.50 14.95
CA GLY A 175 0.43 47.22 14.82
C GLY A 175 0.09 48.05 16.06
N THR A 176 0.21 47.49 17.26
CA THR A 176 0.02 48.24 18.51
C THR A 176 1.02 49.38 18.67
N THR A 177 2.29 49.14 18.33
CA THR A 177 3.34 50.17 18.40
C THR A 177 3.06 51.34 17.48
N LEU A 178 2.63 51.06 16.24
CA LEU A 178 2.26 52.10 15.26
C LEU A 178 1.04 52.91 15.73
N ALA A 179 0.03 52.25 16.30
CA ALA A 179 -1.15 52.94 16.85
C ALA A 179 -0.78 53.90 17.99
N ASN A 180 0.11 53.46 18.90
CA ASN A 180 0.61 54.28 19.99
C ASN A 180 1.41 55.47 19.45
N LEU A 181 2.31 55.25 18.49
CA LEU A 181 3.07 56.32 17.86
C LEU A 181 2.16 57.33 17.16
N GLY A 182 1.11 56.87 16.47
CA GLY A 182 0.10 57.75 15.86
C GLY A 182 -0.57 58.66 16.89
N THR A 183 -0.89 58.14 18.08
CA THR A 183 -1.44 58.93 19.18
C THR A 183 -0.43 59.96 19.71
N THR A 184 0.83 59.55 19.90
CA THR A 184 1.89 60.46 20.35
C THR A 184 2.11 61.62 19.36
N VAL A 185 2.17 61.33 18.07
CA VAL A 185 2.36 62.33 17.01
C VAL A 185 1.17 63.31 16.99
N SER A 186 -0.06 62.80 17.10
CA SER A 186 -1.26 63.65 17.18
C SER A 186 -1.23 64.61 18.38
N ASN A 187 -0.86 64.11 19.55
CA ASN A 187 -0.73 64.92 20.76
C ASN A 187 0.37 65.98 20.62
N GLN A 188 1.52 65.61 20.04
CA GLN A 188 2.60 66.56 19.75
C GLN A 188 2.17 67.64 18.75
N GLY A 189 1.44 67.28 17.70
CA GLY A 189 0.89 68.24 16.74
C GLY A 189 -0.06 69.25 17.38
N THR A 190 -0.89 68.78 18.32
CA THR A 190 -1.77 69.65 19.12
C THR A 190 -0.96 70.60 20.01
N ALA A 191 0.06 70.09 20.70
CA ALA A 191 0.92 70.90 21.55
C ALA A 191 1.71 71.96 20.76
N ILE A 192 2.21 71.62 19.57
CA ILE A 192 2.90 72.58 18.68
C ILE A 192 1.94 73.69 18.25
N THR A 193 0.70 73.35 17.90
CA THR A 193 -0.32 74.32 17.53
C THR A 193 -0.65 75.25 18.70
N ASP A 194 -0.77 74.71 19.91
CA ASP A 194 -1.01 75.49 21.12
C ASP A 194 0.14 76.46 21.43
N ILE A 195 1.39 75.99 21.31
CA ILE A 195 2.59 76.83 21.48
C ILE A 195 2.62 77.96 20.44
N ASP A 196 2.34 77.66 19.17
CA ASP A 196 2.35 78.66 18.10
C ASP A 196 1.30 79.77 18.31
N GLN A 197 0.15 79.42 18.89
CA GLN A 197 -0.93 80.36 19.20
C GLN A 197 -0.65 81.24 20.41
N HIS A 198 0.05 80.72 21.42
CA HIS A 198 0.23 81.41 22.71
C HIS A 198 1.61 82.03 22.93
N THR A 199 2.55 81.87 21.99
CA THR A 199 3.90 82.45 22.09
C THR A 199 3.96 83.89 21.57
N ILE A 200 4.68 84.76 22.28
CA ILE A 200 5.04 86.11 21.79
C ILE A 200 6.15 86.01 20.76
N LYS A 201 5.91 86.52 19.55
CA LYS A 201 6.79 86.42 18.38
C LYS A 201 7.66 87.67 18.24
N ASN A 202 8.97 87.49 17.99
CA ASN A 202 9.95 88.58 17.87
C ASN A 202 10.09 89.13 16.44
N ASN A 203 9.37 88.55 15.48
CA ASN A 203 9.38 88.90 14.06
C ASN A 203 8.00 89.38 13.57
N VAL A 204 7.12 89.76 14.50
CA VAL A 204 5.77 90.26 14.21
C VAL A 204 5.66 91.73 14.61
N THR A 205 5.13 92.55 13.71
CA THR A 205 4.93 94.00 13.93
C THR A 205 3.53 94.35 14.40
N ALA A 206 2.57 93.42 14.30
CA ALA A 206 1.25 93.58 14.89
C ALA A 206 1.32 93.61 16.42
N ILE A 207 0.40 94.35 17.06
CA ILE A 207 0.32 94.44 18.52
C ILE A 207 0.06 93.04 19.10
N GLN A 208 0.82 92.68 20.12
CA GLN A 208 0.68 91.42 20.86
C GLN A 208 0.21 91.71 22.28
N ASN A 209 -0.86 91.04 22.71
CA ASN A 209 -1.47 91.26 24.01
C ASN A 209 -1.08 90.14 24.98
N MET A 210 -0.75 90.51 26.22
CA MET A 210 -0.50 89.56 27.31
C MET A 210 -1.68 89.54 28.28
N GLY A 211 -2.15 88.35 28.66
CA GLY A 211 -3.21 88.19 29.65
C GLY A 211 -2.78 88.44 31.10
N GLY A 212 -1.47 88.55 31.36
CA GLY A 212 -0.89 88.74 32.69
C GLY A 212 0.16 89.87 32.73
N PRO A 213 0.56 90.30 33.94
CA PRO A 213 1.57 91.35 34.11
C PRO A 213 2.95 90.91 33.61
N LEU A 214 3.74 91.87 33.13
CA LEU A 214 5.11 91.65 32.66
C LEU A 214 6.12 92.10 33.73
N ASN A 215 7.07 91.23 34.06
CA ASN A 215 8.26 91.58 34.83
C ASN A 215 9.50 91.56 33.93
N MET A 216 10.42 92.48 34.13
CA MET A 216 11.67 92.59 33.37
C MET A 216 12.86 92.65 34.32
N ALA A 217 13.97 92.03 33.94
CA ALA A 217 15.14 91.94 34.81
C ALA A 217 15.83 93.31 35.03
N THR A 218 15.93 94.14 33.98
CA THR A 218 16.78 95.35 34.02
C THR A 218 16.08 96.60 33.51
N GLU A 219 15.54 96.58 32.29
CA GLU A 219 14.96 97.76 31.66
C GLU A 219 14.01 97.42 30.50
N LEU A 220 13.09 98.33 30.23
CA LEU A 220 12.29 98.36 29.01
C LEU A 220 12.97 99.30 28.00
N ARG A 221 13.09 98.82 26.75
CA ARG A 221 13.61 99.60 25.62
C ARG A 221 12.61 99.62 24.47
N ILE A 222 12.51 100.75 23.77
CA ILE A 222 11.74 100.90 22.54
C ILE A 222 12.71 101.37 21.46
N ASN A 223 12.78 100.66 20.32
CA ASN A 223 13.74 100.94 19.24
C ASN A 223 15.17 101.11 19.76
N ASN A 224 15.59 100.17 20.62
CA ASN A 224 16.89 100.17 21.27
C ASN A 224 17.18 101.36 22.20
N THR A 225 16.21 102.23 22.50
CA THR A 225 16.35 103.33 23.46
C THR A 225 15.70 102.98 24.79
N LYS A 226 16.40 103.17 25.90
CA LYS A 226 15.88 102.91 27.26
C LYS A 226 14.71 103.84 27.57
N VAL A 227 13.58 103.28 28.02
CA VAL A 227 12.38 104.05 28.41
C VAL A 227 12.02 103.89 29.89
N ILE A 228 12.15 102.70 30.47
CA ILE A 228 11.87 102.43 31.90
C ILE A 228 13.03 101.60 32.48
N GLY A 229 13.51 101.97 33.67
CA GLY A 229 14.49 101.22 34.44
C GLY A 229 13.93 100.76 35.79
N PRO A 230 14.79 100.33 36.73
CA PRO A 230 14.37 100.01 38.09
C PRO A 230 13.72 101.21 38.79
N ARG A 231 12.78 100.91 39.70
CA ARG A 231 12.19 101.92 40.60
C ARG A 231 13.30 102.67 41.32
N GLN A 232 13.29 104.00 41.23
CA GLN A 232 14.25 104.83 41.95
C GLN A 232 13.90 104.83 43.44
N THR A 233 14.91 104.65 44.28
CA THR A 233 14.76 104.58 45.74
C THR A 233 15.35 105.83 46.42
N GLY A 234 15.01 106.06 47.69
CA GLY A 234 15.51 107.20 48.49
C GLY A 234 14.61 108.45 48.50
N TRP A 235 13.43 108.41 47.87
CA TRP A 235 12.46 109.51 47.89
C TRP A 235 11.63 109.51 49.17
N ALA A 236 11.42 110.69 49.76
CA ALA A 236 10.48 110.92 50.85
C ALA A 236 9.16 111.45 50.27
N ALA A 237 8.03 110.85 50.66
CA ALA A 237 6.73 111.20 50.11
C ALA A 237 6.29 112.61 50.51
N ALA A 238 6.01 113.48 49.52
CA ALA A 238 5.48 114.81 49.82
C ALA A 238 4.06 114.74 50.43
N THR A 239 3.82 115.59 51.43
CA THR A 239 2.52 115.75 52.10
C THR A 239 1.79 116.99 51.60
N GLY A 240 0.47 117.07 51.86
CA GLY A 240 -0.39 118.19 51.46
C GLY A 240 -1.34 117.87 50.31
N SER A 241 -2.03 118.88 49.79
CA SER A 241 -3.01 118.71 48.71
C SER A 241 -2.35 118.72 47.32
N ALA A 242 -2.82 117.87 46.41
CA ALA A 242 -2.40 117.86 45.00
C ALA A 242 -3.29 118.77 44.15
N LEU A 243 -2.71 119.47 43.17
CA LEU A 243 -3.43 120.30 42.20
C LEU A 243 -3.53 119.60 40.85
N LEU A 244 -4.66 118.92 40.61
CA LEU A 244 -4.97 118.22 39.36
C LEU A 244 -5.73 119.10 38.35
N THR A 245 -6.29 120.21 38.81
CA THR A 245 -7.11 121.14 38.01
C THR A 245 -6.23 122.15 37.26
N ALA A 246 -6.85 123.23 36.75
CA ALA A 246 -6.19 124.24 35.93
C ALA A 246 -4.91 124.80 36.59
N PHE A 247 -3.86 124.94 35.78
CA PHE A 247 -2.57 125.49 36.16
C PHE A 247 -2.08 126.40 35.04
N ASN A 248 -1.88 127.69 35.32
CA ASN A 248 -1.34 128.64 34.34
C ASN A 248 0.17 128.80 34.58
N ALA A 249 0.98 128.13 33.75
CA ALA A 249 2.44 128.21 33.85
C ALA A 249 2.99 129.60 33.45
N ASP A 250 2.23 130.35 32.65
CA ASP A 250 2.61 131.67 32.14
C ASP A 250 1.97 132.80 32.96
N GLN A 251 1.50 132.51 34.17
CA GLN A 251 0.88 133.52 35.04
C GLN A 251 1.91 134.61 35.38
N GLY A 252 1.66 135.82 34.88
CA GLY A 252 2.40 137.01 35.27
C GLY A 252 2.01 137.46 36.69
N TYR A 253 2.99 137.98 37.43
CA TYR A 253 2.78 138.61 38.73
C TYR A 253 3.28 140.05 38.67
N ASN A 254 2.47 141.00 39.10
CA ASN A 254 2.85 142.40 39.18
C ASN A 254 3.89 142.60 40.30
N VAL A 255 4.86 143.49 40.07
CA VAL A 255 5.84 143.90 41.07
C VAL A 255 5.84 145.42 41.14
N SER A 256 5.14 145.96 42.14
CA SER A 256 5.01 147.40 42.37
C SER A 256 6.28 148.01 42.99
N ALA A 257 6.52 149.31 42.75
CA ALA A 257 7.69 150.04 43.29
C ALA A 257 7.62 150.26 44.83
N THR A 258 6.44 150.13 45.43
CA THR A 258 6.20 150.14 46.88
C THR A 258 5.55 148.83 47.31
N TYR A 259 5.63 148.47 48.60
CA TYR A 259 5.00 147.25 49.12
C TYR A 259 3.48 147.23 48.86
N VAL A 260 3.02 146.24 48.09
CA VAL A 260 1.60 145.94 47.85
C VAL A 260 1.31 144.52 48.33
N ALA A 261 0.45 144.39 49.34
CA ALA A 261 0.12 143.10 49.95
C ALA A 261 -0.60 142.13 48.98
N GLU A 262 -1.35 142.67 48.01
CA GLU A 262 -2.03 141.88 46.98
C GLU A 262 -1.05 141.24 46.00
N ASP A 263 -0.06 141.99 45.49
CA ASP A 263 0.99 141.48 44.62
C ASP A 263 1.72 140.29 45.27
N LEU A 264 2.06 140.41 46.57
CA LEU A 264 2.69 139.34 47.34
C LEU A 264 1.74 138.15 47.57
N SER A 265 0.45 138.40 47.76
CA SER A 265 -0.56 137.34 47.94
C SER A 265 -0.76 136.53 46.67
N GLN A 266 -0.77 137.18 45.49
CA GLN A 266 -0.84 136.51 44.19
C GLN A 266 0.38 135.62 43.92
N VAL A 267 1.58 136.11 44.23
CA VAL A 267 2.82 135.30 44.16
C VAL A 267 2.74 134.12 45.14
N ARG A 268 2.25 134.32 46.36
CA ARG A 268 2.04 133.25 47.34
C ARG A 268 1.06 132.19 46.83
N PHE A 269 -0.08 132.58 46.26
CA PHE A 269 -1.04 131.63 45.68
C PHE A 269 -0.44 130.87 44.50
N GLY A 270 0.32 131.56 43.64
CA GLY A 270 1.09 130.96 42.57
C GLY A 270 2.09 129.91 43.05
N LEU A 271 2.88 130.22 44.07
CA LEU A 271 3.85 129.30 44.67
C LEU A 271 3.16 128.09 45.32
N ILE A 272 2.04 128.30 46.02
CA ILE A 272 1.24 127.20 46.58
C ILE A 272 0.76 126.30 45.44
N ALA A 273 0.16 126.86 44.38
CA ALA A 273 -0.31 126.10 43.24
C ALA A 273 0.82 125.31 42.55
N ALA A 274 2.00 125.91 42.37
CA ALA A 274 3.17 125.24 41.81
C ALA A 274 3.64 124.06 42.68
N ARG A 275 3.72 124.24 44.01
CA ARG A 275 4.09 123.14 44.95
C ARG A 275 3.05 122.02 44.94
N GLN A 276 1.77 122.35 44.91
CA GLN A 276 0.69 121.37 44.82
C GLN A 276 0.71 120.62 43.47
N ARG A 277 1.12 121.28 42.37
CA ARG A 277 1.31 120.65 41.06
C ARG A 277 2.52 119.73 41.02
N ILE A 278 3.64 120.12 41.63
CA ILE A 278 4.83 119.26 41.79
C ILE A 278 4.47 118.01 42.60
N LYS A 279 3.74 118.18 43.71
CA LYS A 279 3.21 117.04 44.47
C LYS A 279 2.34 116.12 43.62
N ALA A 280 1.44 116.67 42.80
CA ALA A 280 0.60 115.85 41.93
C ALA A 280 1.41 115.01 40.92
N LEU A 281 2.50 115.57 40.38
CA LEU A 281 3.42 114.84 39.51
C LEU A 281 4.19 113.74 40.27
N GLU A 282 4.64 114.02 41.50
CA GLU A 282 5.26 113.01 42.36
C GLU A 282 4.27 111.86 42.67
N ASP A 283 3.05 112.19 43.06
CA ASP A 283 2.00 111.21 43.36
C ASP A 283 1.72 110.30 42.14
N ALA A 284 1.73 110.85 40.94
CA ALA A 284 1.59 110.08 39.69
C ALA A 284 2.79 109.15 39.45
N MET A 285 4.03 109.63 39.60
CA MET A 285 5.23 108.80 39.43
C MET A 285 5.31 107.67 40.46
N ARG A 286 4.91 107.95 41.70
CA ARG A 286 4.78 106.97 42.79
C ARG A 286 3.66 105.97 42.52
N GLY A 287 2.51 106.43 42.02
CA GLY A 287 1.38 105.59 41.63
C GLY A 287 1.72 104.59 40.52
N HIS A 288 2.51 105.01 39.52
CA HIS A 288 3.08 104.10 38.51
C HIS A 288 4.23 103.23 39.04
N GLY A 289 4.76 103.53 40.22
CA GLY A 289 5.87 102.80 40.83
C GLY A 289 7.24 103.12 40.26
N LEU A 290 7.43 104.27 39.60
CA LEU A 290 8.70 104.74 39.06
C LEU A 290 9.68 105.21 40.15
N ILE A 291 9.14 105.68 41.28
CA ILE A 291 9.88 106.09 42.49
C ILE A 291 9.26 105.40 43.73
N ASN A 292 10.05 105.30 44.81
CA ASN A 292 9.62 104.71 46.09
C ASN A 292 8.90 105.71 46.98
#